data_AF-A0A915HGN5-F1
#
_entry.id   AF-A0A915HGN5-F1
#
_cell.length_a   1.000
_cell.length_b   1.000
_cell.length_c   1.000
_cell.angle_alpha   90.00
_cell.angle_beta   90.00
_cell.angle_gamma   90.00
#
_symmetry.space_group_name_H-M   'P 1'
#
loop_
_entity.id
_entity.type
_entity.pdbx_description
1 polymer ?
#
loop_
_entity_poly.entity_id
_entity_poly.type
_entity_poly.pdbx_seq_one_letter_code
_entity_poly.pdbx_strand_id
1 'polypeptide(L)'
;MSQKNAVRLSEANYILIIQVTLLGNPCQLGPCVTSKEAEQMGFSHTLFERLYNMNIPYILLNRQYQMHPAIGSIVSDLTYGNWVENCTTKGNNVTQ
;
A
#
# COMPACT_ATOMS: atom_id res chain seq x y z
N MET A 1 -28.96 24.70 -27.79
CA MET A 1 -27.62 24.56 -27.19
C MET A 1 -27.63 25.37 -25.89
N SER A 2 -27.46 24.86 -24.68
CA SER A 2 -26.85 23.63 -24.17
C SER A 2 -27.63 23.20 -22.93
N GLN A 3 -28.06 21.95 -22.84
CA GLN A 3 -28.69 21.40 -21.64
C GLN A 3 -27.62 21.23 -20.56
N LYS A 4 -27.85 21.87 -19.41
CA LYS A 4 -27.12 21.57 -18.17
C LYS A 4 -27.51 20.15 -17.75
N ASN A 5 -26.61 19.19 -17.95
CA ASN A 5 -26.74 17.85 -17.37
C ASN A 5 -26.48 17.92 -15.86
N ALA A 6 -27.48 18.40 -15.11
CA ALA A 6 -27.59 18.10 -13.69
C ALA A 6 -28.14 16.68 -13.58
N VAL A 7 -27.24 15.71 -13.42
CA VAL A 7 -27.62 14.33 -13.12
C VAL A 7 -28.36 14.35 -11.78
N ARG A 8 -29.66 14.08 -11.82
CA ARG A 8 -30.55 14.02 -10.67
C ARG A 8 -30.17 12.81 -9.82
N LEU A 9 -29.40 13.01 -8.74
CA LEU A 9 -28.99 11.97 -7.78
C LEU A 9 -30.14 11.58 -6.83
N SER A 10 -31.37 11.39 -7.33
CA SER A 10 -32.56 11.27 -6.47
C SER A 10 -32.85 9.86 -5.94
N GLU A 11 -32.06 8.84 -6.28
CA GLU A 11 -32.30 7.45 -5.79
C GLU A 11 -31.00 6.67 -5.52
N ALA A 12 -29.99 7.33 -4.95
CA ALA A 12 -28.82 6.62 -4.45
C ALA A 12 -29.15 6.04 -3.07
N ASN A 13 -29.21 4.70 -2.97
CA ASN A 13 -29.14 4.01 -1.69
C ASN A 13 -27.73 4.23 -1.13
N TYR A 14 -27.57 5.25 -0.27
CA TYR A 14 -26.28 5.54 0.35
C TYR A 14 -25.95 4.46 1.37
N ILE A 15 -24.90 3.69 1.09
CA ILE A 15 -24.27 2.82 2.09
C ILE A 15 -23.49 3.75 3.03
N LEU A 16 -23.90 3.81 4.29
CA LEU A 16 -23.14 4.53 5.32
C LEU A 16 -21.90 3.71 5.69
N ILE A 17 -20.74 4.14 5.22
CA ILE A 17 -19.47 3.59 5.66
C ILE A 17 -19.09 4.26 6.98
N ILE A 18 -19.21 3.52 8.08
CA ILE A 18 -18.91 4.02 9.42
C ILE A 18 -17.43 3.90 9.78
N GLN A 19 -16.71 2.98 9.13
CA GLN A 19 -15.30 2.72 9.41
C GLN A 19 -14.61 2.14 8.18
N VAL A 20 -13.37 2.57 7.93
CA VAL A 20 -12.50 2.07 6.86
C VAL A 20 -11.13 1.75 7.44
N THR A 21 -10.61 0.57 7.12
CA THR A 21 -9.21 0.20 7.38
C THR A 21 -8.53 -0.05 6.04
N LEU A 22 -7.43 0.65 5.77
CA LEU A 22 -6.61 0.45 4.57
C LEU A 22 -5.38 -0.36 4.94
N LEU A 23 -5.19 -1.50 4.27
CA LEU A 23 -3.96 -2.29 4.35
C LEU A 23 -3.24 -2.21 3.01
N GLY A 24 -1.94 -2.02 3.06
CA GLY A 24 -1.11 -1.89 1.87
C GLY A 24 0.37 -1.82 2.22
N ASN A 25 1.19 -1.78 1.18
CA ASN A 25 2.64 -1.71 1.31
C ASN A 25 3.20 -0.71 0.28
N PRO A 26 3.57 0.50 0.69
CA PRO A 26 4.10 1.53 -0.21
C PRO A 26 5.40 1.14 -0.94
N CYS A 27 6.13 0.15 -0.42
CA CYS A 27 7.40 -0.30 -1.00
C CYS A 27 7.22 -1.41 -2.06
N GLN A 28 5.97 -1.81 -2.34
CA GLN A 28 5.65 -2.83 -3.34
C GLN A 28 5.09 -2.20 -4.63
N LEU A 29 4.67 -3.06 -5.57
CA LEU A 29 4.15 -2.62 -6.85
C LEU A 29 2.93 -1.70 -6.68
N GLY A 30 3.01 -0.53 -7.31
CA GLY A 30 1.88 0.38 -7.43
C GLY A 30 0.84 -0.08 -8.45
N PRO A 31 -0.24 0.71 -8.63
CA PRO A 31 -1.25 0.45 -9.64
C PRO A 31 -0.67 0.43 -11.06
N CYS A 32 -1.10 -0.54 -11.87
CA CYS A 32 -0.76 -0.56 -13.29
C CYS A 32 -1.73 0.35 -14.06
N VAL A 33 -1.23 1.49 -14.55
CA VAL A 33 -2.00 2.45 -15.35
C VAL A 33 -1.59 2.34 -16.80
N THR A 34 -2.50 1.88 -17.67
CA THR A 34 -2.20 1.62 -19.09
C THR A 34 -2.32 2.86 -19.97
N SER A 35 -3.15 3.84 -19.58
CA SER A 35 -3.28 5.12 -20.28
C SER A 35 -2.21 6.09 -19.80
N LYS A 36 -1.43 6.62 -20.74
CA LYS A 36 -0.42 7.65 -20.45
C LYS A 36 -1.05 8.94 -19.95
N GLU A 37 -2.23 9.30 -20.47
CA GLU A 37 -2.95 10.48 -20.00
C GLU A 37 -3.36 10.31 -18.53
N ALA A 38 -3.92 9.14 -18.17
CA ALA A 38 -4.31 8.87 -16.79
C ALA A 38 -3.11 8.86 -15.82
N GLU A 39 -1.98 8.30 -16.26
CA GLU A 39 -0.74 8.32 -15.49
C GLU A 39 -0.25 9.76 -15.23
N GLN A 40 -0.25 10.61 -16.27
CA GLN A 40 0.09 12.04 -16.14
C GLN A 40 -0.88 12.81 -15.23
N MET A 41 -2.15 12.38 -15.18
CA MET A 41 -3.14 12.92 -14.24
C MET A 41 -3.01 12.37 -12.81
N GLY A 42 -2.01 11.53 -12.53
CA GLY A 42 -1.70 11.04 -11.20
C GLY A 42 -2.51 9.82 -10.76
N PHE A 43 -3.12 9.07 -11.69
CA PHE A 43 -3.88 7.86 -11.36
C PHE A 43 -3.00 6.71 -10.85
N SER A 44 -1.67 6.81 -11.01
CA SER A 44 -0.70 5.90 -10.41
C SER A 44 -0.53 6.13 -8.91
N HIS A 45 -0.95 7.28 -8.38
CA HIS A 45 -0.86 7.57 -6.95
C HIS A 45 -1.98 6.89 -6.17
N THR A 46 -1.60 6.05 -5.22
CA THR A 46 -2.55 5.33 -4.37
C THR A 46 -3.19 6.28 -3.34
N LEU A 47 -4.36 5.89 -2.83
CA LEU A 47 -4.94 6.56 -1.66
C LEU A 47 -3.98 6.54 -0.46
N PHE A 48 -3.23 5.44 -0.28
CA PHE A 48 -2.27 5.30 0.81
C PHE A 48 -1.15 6.34 0.72
N GLU A 49 -0.55 6.52 -0.45
CA GLU A 49 0.50 7.53 -0.68
C GLU A 49 -0.01 8.95 -0.43
N ARG A 50 -1.23 9.25 -0.87
CA ARG A 50 -1.84 10.56 -0.60
C ARG A 50 -2.05 10.80 0.89
N LEU A 51 -2.53 9.79 1.62
CA LEU A 51 -2.72 9.88 3.08
C LEU A 51 -1.38 9.99 3.82
N TYR A 52 -0.36 9.25 3.37
CA TYR A 52 1.00 9.34 3.89
C TYR A 52 1.57 10.76 3.72
N ASN A 53 1.43 11.35 2.54
CA ASN A 53 1.86 12.73 2.27
C ASN A 53 1.08 13.78 3.07
N MET A 54 -0.14 13.46 3.52
CA MET A 54 -0.93 14.28 4.44
C MET A 54 -0.52 14.09 5.90
N ASN A 55 0.54 13.32 6.19
CA ASN A 55 1.00 12.96 7.54
C ASN A 55 -0.07 12.28 8.39
N ILE A 56 -0.98 11.50 7.77
CA ILE A 56 -1.92 10.67 8.51
C ILE A 56 -1.12 9.54 9.19
N PRO A 57 -1.30 9.31 10.50
CA PRO A 57 -0.59 8.26 11.20
C PRO A 57 -0.97 6.88 10.64
N TYR A 58 0.03 6.00 10.52
CA TYR A 58 -0.13 4.62 10.08
C TYR A 58 0.65 3.68 11.01
N ILE A 59 0.35 2.39 10.92
CA ILE A 59 1.03 1.34 11.68
C ILE A 59 1.84 0.50 10.71
N LEU A 60 3.14 0.36 10.97
CA LEU A 60 4.00 -0.59 10.28
C LEU A 60 4.01 -1.93 11.04
N LEU A 61 3.65 -3.02 10.34
CA LEU A 61 3.86 -4.37 10.85
C LEU A 61 5.33 -4.75 10.65
N ASN A 62 6.13 -4.58 11.69
CA ASN A 62 7.59 -4.59 11.60
C ASN A 62 8.25 -5.96 11.81
N ARG A 63 7.50 -7.06 11.81
CA ARG A 63 8.04 -8.42 12.01
C ARG A 63 7.78 -9.30 10.80
N GLN A 64 8.85 -9.81 10.19
CA GLN A 64 8.76 -10.74 9.08
C GLN A 64 8.96 -12.19 9.56
N TYR A 65 8.11 -13.09 9.06
CA TYR A 65 8.09 -14.51 9.44
C TYR A 65 8.27 -15.45 8.25
N GLN A 66 8.48 -14.93 7.04
CA GLN A 66 8.48 -15.74 5.82
C GLN A 66 9.89 -16.09 5.35
N MET A 67 10.79 -15.11 5.31
CA MET A 67 12.09 -15.25 4.66
C MET A 67 13.15 -15.70 5.65
N HIS A 68 14.19 -16.37 5.15
CA HIS A 68 15.42 -16.61 5.92
C HIS A 68 16.02 -15.26 6.36
N PRO A 69 16.59 -15.14 7.58
CA PRO A 69 17.02 -13.84 8.12
C PRO A 69 17.99 -13.07 7.23
N ALA A 70 18.88 -13.78 6.52
CA ALA A 70 19.81 -13.13 5.58
C ALA A 70 19.08 -12.40 4.43
N ILE A 71 18.04 -13.01 3.85
CA ILE A 71 17.23 -12.40 2.79
C ILE A 71 16.40 -11.26 3.38
N GLY A 72 15.76 -11.51 4.52
CA GLY A 72 14.92 -10.51 5.19
C GLY A 72 15.68 -9.25 5.60
N SER A 73 16.92 -9.39 6.08
CA SER A 73 17.79 -8.24 6.37
C SER A 73 18.11 -7.40 5.13
N ILE A 74 18.44 -8.04 4.00
CA ILE A 74 18.73 -7.32 2.74
C ILE A 74 17.49 -6.55 2.26
N VAL A 75 16.32 -7.20 2.26
CA VAL A 75 15.07 -6.56 1.86
C VAL A 75 14.70 -5.41 2.80
N SER A 76 14.85 -5.61 4.12
CA SER A 76 14.56 -4.60 5.15
C SER A 76 15.41 -3.35 4.97
N ASP A 77 16.70 -3.50 4.68
CA ASP A 77 17.61 -2.39 4.42
C ASP A 77 17.21 -1.62 3.15
N LEU A 78 17.00 -2.34 2.04
CA LEU A 78 16.72 -1.73 0.73
C LEU A 78 15.36 -1.02 0.65
N THR A 79 14.37 -1.44 1.44
CA THR A 79 12.98 -0.98 1.26
C THR A 79 12.36 -0.33 2.48
N TYR A 80 12.75 -0.72 3.70
CA TYR A 80 12.16 -0.22 4.94
C TYR A 80 13.19 0.46 5.87
N GLY A 81 14.41 0.74 5.40
CA GLY A 81 15.45 1.40 6.19
C GLY A 81 15.82 0.65 7.47
N ASN A 82 15.78 -0.68 7.44
CA ASN A 82 16.00 -1.58 8.59
C ASN A 82 14.91 -1.56 9.67
N TRP A 83 13.71 -1.05 9.38
CA TRP A 83 12.59 -1.05 10.33
C TRP A 83 11.92 -2.42 10.47
N VAL A 84 12.13 -3.36 9.55
CA VAL A 84 11.54 -4.70 9.60
C VAL A 84 12.52 -5.72 10.20
N GLU A 85 12.09 -6.40 11.27
CA GLU A 85 12.83 -7.38 12.04
C GLU A 85 12.58 -8.82 11.57
N ASN A 86 13.60 -9.66 11.65
CA ASN A 86 13.51 -11.09 11.32
C ASN A 86 13.07 -11.91 12.52
N CYS A 87 11.96 -12.66 12.37
CA CYS A 87 11.48 -13.59 13.39
C CYS A 87 11.68 -15.07 13.02
N THR A 88 12.37 -15.34 11.92
CA THR A 88 12.78 -16.70 11.52
C THR A 88 14.14 -17.04 12.12
N THR A 89 14.37 -18.31 12.43
CA THR A 89 15.69 -18.77 12.88
C THR A 89 16.62 -18.96 11.67
N LYS A 90 17.92 -18.72 11.85
CA LYS A 90 18.91 -19.22 10.89
C LYS A 90 18.74 -20.73 10.87
N GLY A 91 18.48 -21.30 9.70
CA GLY A 91 18.34 -22.76 9.56
C GLY A 91 19.53 -23.42 10.25
N ASN A 92 19.24 -24.37 11.15
CA ASN A 92 20.28 -25.13 11.83
C ASN A 92 21.24 -25.68 10.78
N ASN A 93 22.53 -25.42 10.94
CA ASN A 93 23.53 -26.25 10.28
C ASN A 93 23.21 -27.69 10.69
N VAL A 94 22.68 -28.48 9.76
CA VAL A 94 22.72 -29.93 9.89
C VAL A 94 24.20 -30.25 9.76
N THR A 95 24.87 -30.37 10.91
CA THR A 95 26.21 -30.91 11.03
C THR A 95 26.19 -32.28 10.35
N GLN A 96 26.88 -32.42 9.22
CA GLN A 96 27.36 -33.73 8.77
C GLN A 96 28.49 -34.18 9.68
#